data_AF-A0A3S1EA06-F1
#
_entry.id   AF-A0A3S1EA06-F1
#
_cell.length_a   1.000
_cell.length_b   1.000
_cell.length_c   1.000
_cell.angle_alpha   90.00
_cell.angle_beta   90.00
_cell.angle_gamma   90.00
#
_symmetry.space_group_name_H-M   'P 1'
#
loop_
_entity.id
_entity.type
_entity.pdbx_description
1 polymer ?
#
loop_
_entity_poly.entity_id
_entity_poly.type
_entity_poly.pdbx_seq_one_letter_code
_entity_poly.pdbx_strand_id
1 'polypeptide(L)'
;AMGRDRRTYRFLKDTRVGRVVLAETTEMKAVADAVTRYVAERVVERQHMMEGGLESAVPGLHRRVVREAEPPMQSESRLNGWTTFFAGLGLITAGALVGLAVSLAMFWDRIVHMKISF
;
A
#
# COMPACT_ATOMS: atom_id res chain seq x y z
N ALA A 1 -22.74 -26.81 19.96
CA ALA A 1 -21.44 -26.31 20.46
C ALA A 1 -20.42 -27.43 20.30
N MET A 2 -19.38 -27.25 19.47
CA MET A 2 -18.34 -28.26 19.27
C MET A 2 -17.44 -28.34 20.52
N GLY A 3 -17.29 -29.55 21.06
CA GLY A 3 -16.64 -29.85 22.34
C GLY A 3 -15.15 -29.52 22.36
N ARG A 4 -14.70 -29.10 23.55
CA ARG A 4 -13.34 -28.67 23.89
C ARG A 4 -12.34 -29.83 23.85
N ASP A 5 -11.98 -30.27 22.64
CA ASP A 5 -10.84 -31.15 22.44
C ASP A 5 -9.56 -30.29 22.44
N ARG A 6 -8.54 -30.65 23.22
CA ARG A 6 -7.26 -29.92 23.31
C ARG A 6 -6.39 -30.19 22.08
N ARG A 7 -6.96 -30.12 20.87
CA ARG A 7 -6.20 -30.26 19.62
C ARG A 7 -5.61 -28.91 19.25
N THR A 8 -4.32 -28.90 18.96
CA THR A 8 -3.67 -27.76 18.32
C THR A 8 -4.21 -27.62 16.90
N TYR A 9 -4.89 -26.52 16.62
CA TYR A 9 -5.38 -26.18 15.29
C TYR A 9 -4.27 -25.48 14.52
N ARG A 10 -4.03 -25.95 13.29
CA ARG A 10 -2.98 -25.43 12.42
C ARG A 10 -3.55 -25.08 11.06
N PHE A 11 -3.42 -23.82 10.67
CA PHE A 11 -3.77 -23.33 9.35
C PHE A 11 -2.56 -23.46 8.43
N LEU A 12 -2.73 -24.19 7.33
CA LEU A 12 -1.69 -24.50 6.37
C LEU A 12 -2.02 -23.89 5.01
N LYS A 13 -0.99 -23.45 4.31
CA LYS A 13 -1.03 -23.09 2.89
C LYS A 13 -0.17 -24.06 2.11
N ASP A 14 -0.78 -24.70 1.12
CA ASP A 14 -0.07 -25.58 0.21
C ASP A 14 0.69 -24.75 -0.84
N THR A 15 1.94 -25.12 -1.07
CA THR A 15 2.82 -24.53 -2.08
C THR A 15 3.50 -25.65 -2.87
N ARG A 16 4.09 -25.31 -4.03
CA ARG A 16 4.84 -26.28 -4.83
C ARG A 16 6.01 -26.93 -4.07
N VAL A 17 6.59 -26.24 -3.10
CA VAL A 17 7.74 -26.71 -2.28
C VAL A 17 7.28 -27.46 -1.02
N GLY A 18 5.97 -27.52 -0.75
CA GLY A 18 5.40 -28.17 0.42
C GLY A 18 4.37 -27.32 1.14
N ARG A 19 4.04 -27.69 2.39
CA ARG A 19 3.02 -27.02 3.21
C ARG A 19 3.66 -26.03 4.17
N VAL A 20 3.15 -24.80 4.18
CA VAL A 20 3.61 -23.72 5.07
C VAL A 20 2.56 -23.48 6.14
N VAL A 21 2.98 -23.38 7.40
CA VAL A 21 2.10 -23.02 8.52
C VAL A 21 1.91 -21.51 8.55
N LEU A 22 0.65 -21.07 8.45
CA LEU A 22 0.30 -19.65 8.51
C LEU A 22 -0.14 -19.22 9.91
N ALA A 23 -0.83 -20.09 10.65
CA ALA A 23 -1.23 -19.85 12.02
C ALA A 23 -1.33 -21.18 12.79
N GLU A 24 -0.95 -21.17 14.06
CA GLU A 24 -1.05 -22.33 14.96
C GLU A 24 -1.53 -21.86 16.34
N THR A 25 -2.59 -22.47 16.84
CA THR A 25 -3.12 -22.16 18.17
C THR A 25 -4.05 -23.28 18.65
N THR A 26 -4.24 -23.37 19.96
CA THR A 26 -5.16 -24.32 20.59
C THR A 26 -6.61 -23.83 20.60
N GLU A 27 -6.86 -22.57 20.21
CA GLU A 27 -8.19 -21.99 20.15
C GLU A 27 -8.77 -22.05 18.72
N MET A 28 -9.89 -22.74 18.55
CA MET A 28 -10.55 -22.88 17.24
C MET A 28 -10.95 -21.53 16.63
N LYS A 29 -11.44 -20.59 17.45
CA LYS A 29 -11.92 -19.29 16.97
C LYS A 29 -10.78 -18.46 16.37
N ALA A 30 -9.63 -18.42 17.03
CA ALA A 30 -8.46 -17.69 16.55
C ALA A 30 -7.96 -18.24 15.19
N VAL A 31 -8.02 -19.56 14.96
CA VAL A 31 -7.72 -20.13 13.63
C VAL A 31 -8.80 -19.75 12.61
N ALA A 32 -10.07 -19.83 12.95
CA ALA A 32 -11.16 -19.45 12.05
C ALA A 32 -11.05 -17.98 11.60
N ASP A 33 -10.72 -17.07 12.52
CA ASP A 33 -10.48 -15.66 12.21
C ASP A 33 -9.26 -15.49 11.28
N ALA A 34 -8.17 -16.24 11.53
CA ALA A 34 -6.99 -16.23 10.67
C ALA A 34 -7.29 -16.74 9.25
N VAL A 35 -8.08 -17.80 9.11
CA VAL A 35 -8.53 -18.32 7.80
C VAL A 35 -9.41 -17.27 7.10
N THR A 36 -10.37 -16.69 7.81
CA THR A 36 -11.31 -15.70 7.26
C THR A 36 -10.56 -14.49 6.72
N ARG A 37 -9.64 -13.94 7.50
CA ARG A 37 -8.80 -12.81 7.08
C ARG A 37 -7.96 -13.16 5.85
N TYR A 38 -7.29 -14.32 5.86
CA TYR A 38 -6.48 -14.75 4.72
C TYR A 38 -7.29 -14.87 3.43
N VAL A 39 -8.48 -15.47 3.50
CA VAL A 39 -9.35 -15.61 2.32
C VAL A 39 -9.84 -14.25 1.85
N ALA A 40 -10.24 -13.36 2.76
CA ALA A 40 -10.69 -12.01 2.42
C ALA A 40 -9.61 -11.22 1.66
N GLU A 41 -8.40 -11.16 2.22
CA GLU A 41 -7.25 -10.51 1.58
C GLU A 41 -6.96 -11.14 0.21
N ARG A 42 -6.99 -12.48 0.12
CA ARG A 42 -6.65 -13.18 -1.12
C ARG A 42 -7.68 -13.00 -2.23
N VAL A 43 -8.95 -12.89 -1.89
CA VAL A 43 -10.02 -12.59 -2.84
C VAL A 43 -9.84 -11.18 -3.40
N VAL A 44 -9.57 -10.20 -2.54
CA VAL A 44 -9.36 -8.80 -2.94
C VAL A 44 -8.14 -8.67 -3.84
N GLU A 45 -7.00 -9.27 -3.47
CA GLU A 45 -5.81 -9.31 -4.34
C GLU A 45 -6.13 -9.90 -5.71
N ARG A 46 -6.91 -11.01 -5.75
CA ARG A 46 -7.31 -11.63 -7.01
C ARG A 46 -8.20 -10.71 -7.84
N GLN A 47 -9.12 -9.97 -7.22
CA GLN A 47 -9.93 -8.98 -7.94
C GLN A 47 -9.05 -7.88 -8.52
N HIS A 48 -8.16 -7.27 -7.74
CA HIS A 48 -7.25 -6.24 -8.24
C HIS A 48 -6.35 -6.72 -9.39
N MET A 49 -5.92 -7.99 -9.36
CA MET A 49 -5.16 -8.59 -10.47
C MET A 49 -6.00 -8.76 -11.75
N MET A 50 -7.29 -9.09 -11.61
CA MET A 50 -8.22 -9.27 -12.74
C MET A 50 -8.71 -7.92 -13.29
N GLU A 51 -8.93 -6.95 -12.41
CA GLU A 51 -9.40 -5.59 -12.72
C GLU A 51 -8.29 -4.66 -13.22
N GLY A 52 -7.08 -5.18 -13.49
CA GLY A 52 -5.84 -4.45 -13.77
C GLY A 52 -5.86 -3.45 -14.94
N GLY A 53 -6.69 -2.41 -14.87
CA GLY A 53 -6.91 -1.41 -15.91
C GLY A 53 -6.93 0.04 -15.43
N LEU A 54 -7.03 0.35 -14.13
CA LEU A 54 -7.16 1.76 -13.68
C LEU A 54 -6.10 2.23 -12.67
N GLU A 55 -5.47 1.36 -11.89
CA GLU A 55 -4.50 1.81 -10.86
C GLU A 55 -3.03 1.64 -11.26
N SER A 56 -2.76 1.00 -12.42
CA SER A 56 -1.39 0.87 -12.93
C SER A 56 -0.82 2.17 -13.53
N ALA A 57 -1.54 3.30 -13.40
CA ALA A 57 -1.13 4.62 -13.87
C ALA A 57 -0.43 5.48 -12.78
N VAL A 58 -0.02 4.90 -11.65
CA VAL A 58 0.94 5.56 -10.74
C VAL A 58 2.36 5.15 -11.15
N PRO A 59 3.15 6.05 -11.77
CA PRO A 59 4.52 5.73 -12.16
C PRO A 59 5.39 5.72 -10.89
N GLY A 60 5.61 4.54 -10.31
CA GLY A 60 6.53 4.43 -9.17
C GLY A 60 6.62 3.08 -8.48
N LEU A 61 5.58 2.24 -8.50
CA LEU A 61 5.68 0.91 -7.92
C LEU A 61 6.01 -0.11 -8.99
N HIS A 62 7.30 -0.44 -9.06
CA HIS A 62 7.81 -1.61 -9.75
C HIS A 62 6.85 -2.79 -9.61
N ARG A 63 6.17 -3.11 -10.70
CA ARG A 63 5.79 -4.48 -11.00
C ARG A 63 7.10 -5.26 -11.11
N ARG A 64 7.60 -5.78 -9.99
CA ARG A 64 8.47 -6.96 -10.03
C ARG A 64 7.61 -8.06 -10.61
N VAL A 65 7.81 -8.32 -11.89
CA VAL A 65 7.50 -9.61 -12.50
C VAL A 65 8.28 -10.63 -11.68
N VAL A 66 7.65 -11.24 -10.69
CA VAL A 66 8.27 -12.34 -9.94
C VAL A 66 8.22 -13.56 -10.83
N ARG A 67 9.29 -13.73 -11.60
CA ARG A 67 9.70 -15.02 -12.13
C ARG A 67 10.09 -15.87 -10.91
N GLU A 68 9.22 -16.85 -10.64
CA GLU A 68 9.49 -18.17 -10.06
C GLU A 68 10.82 -18.37 -9.30
N ALA A 69 10.68 -18.87 -8.07
CA ALA A 69 11.68 -19.49 -7.19
C ALA A 69 12.60 -18.57 -6.37
N GLU A 70 12.13 -18.20 -5.17
CA GLU A 70 12.88 -18.24 -3.90
C GLU A 70 11.95 -17.84 -2.73
N PRO A 71 12.13 -18.37 -1.51
CA PRO A 71 11.30 -18.03 -0.37
C PRO A 71 11.83 -16.73 0.27
N PRO A 72 11.09 -15.62 0.29
CA PRO A 72 11.44 -14.53 1.18
C PRO A 72 10.97 -14.92 2.58
N MET A 73 11.88 -15.48 3.36
CA MET A 73 11.88 -15.26 4.80
C MET A 73 11.88 -13.74 5.02
N GLN A 74 10.92 -13.26 5.82
CA GLN A 74 10.93 -11.96 6.48
C GLN A 74 11.23 -10.73 5.60
N SER A 75 10.18 -9.96 5.31
CA SER A 75 10.32 -8.52 5.46
C SER A 75 8.98 -7.95 5.86
N GLU A 76 8.87 -7.61 7.14
CA GLU A 76 7.94 -6.59 7.57
C GLU A 76 8.19 -5.34 6.73
N SER A 77 7.37 -5.13 5.71
CA SER A 77 7.23 -3.81 5.13
C SER A 77 5.76 -3.43 5.23
N ARG A 78 5.31 -3.24 6.48
CA ARG A 78 4.30 -2.20 6.74
C ARG A 78 4.95 -0.89 6.32
N LEU A 79 5.00 -0.64 5.02
CA LEU A 79 5.40 0.65 4.47
C LEU A 79 4.31 1.60 4.91
N ASN A 80 4.67 2.40 5.90
CA ASN A 80 3.85 3.37 6.59
C ASN A 80 3.11 4.24 5.57
N GLY A 81 1.88 3.86 5.19
CA GLY A 81 1.07 4.61 4.21
C GLY A 81 0.88 6.07 4.61
N TRP A 82 0.95 6.35 5.92
CA TRP A 82 1.05 7.69 6.49
C TRP A 82 2.23 8.49 5.93
N THR A 83 3.43 7.94 5.88
CA THR A 83 4.62 8.64 5.33
C THR A 83 4.48 8.97 3.85
N THR A 84 3.86 8.09 3.06
CA THR A 84 3.53 8.36 1.65
C THR A 84 2.55 9.52 1.51
N PHE A 85 1.57 9.60 2.40
CA PHE A 85 0.58 10.68 2.42
C PHE A 85 1.22 12.05 2.72
N PHE A 86 2.11 12.12 3.71
CA PHE A 86 2.82 13.37 4.05
C PHE A 86 3.89 13.74 3.01
N ALA A 87 4.55 12.76 2.38
CA ALA A 87 5.47 13.00 1.28
C ALA A 87 4.77 13.63 0.06
N GLY A 88 3.58 13.13 -0.29
CA GLY A 88 2.76 13.70 -1.35
C GLY A 88 2.31 15.14 -1.05
N LEU A 89 1.82 15.39 0.16
CA LEU A 89 1.39 16.73 0.60
C LEU A 89 2.55 17.74 0.61
N GLY A 90 3.74 17.31 1.05
CA GLY A 90 4.94 18.17 1.05
C GLY A 90 5.36 18.62 -0.35
N LEU A 91 5.31 17.72 -1.34
CA LEU A 91 5.61 18.04 -2.74
C LEU A 91 4.63 19.07 -3.33
N ILE A 92 3.33 18.91 -3.05
CA ILE A 92 2.29 19.84 -3.53
C ILE A 92 2.47 21.22 -2.91
N THR A 93 2.75 21.27 -1.60
CA THR A 93 2.89 22.54 -0.87
C THR A 93 4.16 23.28 -1.30
N ALA A 94 5.26 22.55 -1.52
CA ALA A 94 6.49 23.12 -2.06
C ALA A 94 6.28 23.69 -3.47
N GLY A 95 5.60 22.96 -4.35
CA GLY A 95 5.28 23.43 -5.71
C GLY A 95 4.39 24.69 -5.71
N ALA A 96 3.37 24.72 -4.86
CA ALA A 96 2.46 25.85 -4.73
C ALA A 96 3.18 27.13 -4.26
N LEU A 97 4.08 27.01 -3.28
CA LEU A 97 4.86 28.14 -2.77
C LEU A 97 5.83 28.70 -3.82
N VAL A 98 6.52 27.82 -4.54
CA VAL A 98 7.43 28.23 -5.61
C VAL A 98 6.67 28.91 -6.74
N GLY A 99 5.53 28.35 -7.16
CA GLY A 99 4.66 28.96 -8.18
C GLY A 99 4.15 30.34 -7.78
N LEU A 100 3.73 30.51 -6.53
CA LEU A 100 3.27 31.80 -6.00
C LEU A 100 4.39 32.84 -5.97
N ALA A 101 5.60 32.45 -5.55
CA ALA A 101 6.76 33.35 -5.51
C ALA A 101 7.17 33.83 -6.91
N VAL A 102 7.21 32.92 -7.90
CA VAL A 102 7.51 33.27 -9.29
C VAL A 102 6.44 34.18 -9.88
N SER A 103 5.17 33.90 -9.58
CA SER A 103 4.05 34.73 -10.06
C SER A 103 4.11 36.15 -9.51
N LEU A 104 4.42 36.31 -8.22
CA LEU A 104 4.66 37.63 -7.63
C LEU A 104 5.84 38.33 -8.30
N ALA A 105 6.98 37.66 -8.45
CA ALA A 105 8.18 38.25 -9.04
C ALA A 105 7.95 38.74 -10.49
N MET A 106 7.24 37.96 -11.32
CA MET A 106 6.92 38.38 -12.68
C MET A 106 5.87 39.49 -12.72
N PHE A 107 4.93 39.52 -11.78
CA PHE A 107 3.88 40.54 -11.75
C PHE A 107 4.38 41.86 -11.14
N TRP A 108 5.52 41.86 -10.45
CA TRP A 108 6.16 43.06 -9.90
C TRP A 108 6.52 44.07 -10.99
N ASP A 109 7.04 43.65 -12.15
CA ASP A 109 7.35 44.55 -13.28
C ASP A 109 6.09 45.22 -13.86
N ARG A 110 4.95 44.50 -13.84
CA ARG A 110 3.66 45.03 -14.34
C ARG A 110 3.03 46.02 -13.36
N ILE A 111 3.18 45.82 -12.06
CA ILE A 111 2.70 46.76 -11.04
C ILE A 111 3.53 48.05 -11.05
N VAL A 112 4.85 47.95 -11.21
CA VAL A 112 5.74 49.12 -11.19
C VAL A 112 5.48 50.06 -12.37
N HIS A 113 5.19 49.52 -13.57
CA HIS A 113 4.85 50.34 -14.73
C HIS A 113 3.50 51.05 -14.64
N MET A 114 2.53 50.53 -13.88
CA MET A 114 1.19 51.13 -13.77
C MET A 114 1.12 52.27 -12.74
N LYS A 115 2.14 52.41 -11.89
CA LYS A 115 2.22 53.44 -10.83
C LYS A 115 2.88 54.75 -11.27
N ILE A 116 3.31 54.89 -12.53
CA ILE A 116 3.96 56.11 -13.08
C ILE A 116 3.06 56.86 -14.08
N SER A 117 1.73 56.72 -13.96
CA SER A 117 0.80 57.64 -14.61
C SER A 117 -0.20 58.14 -13.57
N PHE A 118 0.25 59.07 -12.76
CA PHE A 118 -0.61 60.03 -12.07
C PHE A 118 -0.02 61.42 -12.24
#